data_AF-A0A3S1F956-F1
#
_entry.id   AF-A0A3S1F956-F1
#
_cell.length_a   1.000
_cell.length_b   1.000
_cell.length_c   1.000
_cell.angle_alpha   90.00
_cell.angle_beta   90.00
_cell.angle_gamma   90.00
#
_symmetry.space_group_name_H-M   'P 1'
#
loop_
_entity.id
_entity.type
_entity.pdbx_description
1 polymer ?
#
loop_
_entity_poly.entity_id
_entity_poly.type
_entity_poly.pdbx_seq_one_letter_code
_entity_poly.pdbx_strand_id
1 'polypeptide(L)'
;MSLPDPPSFHLRLSPELKAKLLAARGRNSLNREIIERLERTFEPDPALRLAEALRPLLASLDYLDQEKFVASTTNAIQILAKGSAKSRRK
;
A
#
# COMPACT_ATOMS: atom_id res chain seq x y z
N MET A 1 30.67 14.54 -2.00
CA MET A 1 29.70 15.46 -1.39
C MET A 1 28.94 14.69 -0.34
N SER A 2 28.97 15.15 0.91
CA SER A 2 28.19 14.56 2.01
C SER A 2 26.70 14.75 1.76
N LEU A 3 25.90 13.72 2.01
CA LEU A 3 24.44 13.79 1.90
C LEU A 3 23.92 14.83 2.91
N PRO A 4 22.93 15.66 2.55
CA PRO A 4 22.32 16.61 3.47
C PRO A 4 21.61 15.87 4.61
N ASP A 5 21.65 16.44 5.81
CA ASP A 5 20.97 15.88 6.96
C ASP A 5 19.45 15.80 6.71
N PRO A 6 18.75 14.76 7.22
CA PRO A 6 17.32 14.62 7.06
C PRO A 6 16.57 15.81 7.68
N PRO A 7 15.57 16.39 6.98
CA PRO A 7 14.78 17.47 7.54
C PRO A 7 14.02 16.99 8.78
N SER A 8 14.06 17.78 9.85
CA SER A 8 13.34 17.50 11.10
C SER A 8 12.51 18.71 11.52
N PHE A 9 11.35 18.45 12.11
CA PHE A 9 10.45 19.49 12.62
C PHE A 9 9.75 19.02 13.89
N HIS A 10 9.31 19.97 14.71
CA HIS A 10 8.56 19.69 15.92
C HIS A 10 7.06 19.70 15.63
N LEU A 11 6.41 18.54 15.78
CA LEU A 11 4.97 18.39 15.58
C LEU A 11 4.23 18.42 16.93
N ARG A 12 3.26 19.32 17.07
CA ARG A 12 2.33 19.31 18.21
C ARG A 12 1.16 18.37 17.90
N LEU A 13 0.96 17.36 18.74
CA LEU A 13 -0.13 16.39 18.63
C LEU A 13 -1.12 16.59 19.76
N SER A 14 -2.42 16.38 19.49
CA SER A 14 -3.39 16.25 20.58
C SER A 14 -3.07 14.99 21.42
N PRO A 15 -3.41 14.98 22.72
CA PRO A 15 -3.20 13.81 23.57
C PRO A 15 -3.86 12.55 23.01
N GLU A 16 -5.08 12.70 22.47
CA GLU A 16 -5.83 11.60 21.87
C GLU A 16 -5.14 11.02 20.63
N LEU A 17 -4.63 11.88 19.74
CA LEU A 17 -3.92 11.43 18.54
C LEU A 17 -2.61 10.72 18.90
N LYS A 18 -1.87 11.24 19.88
CA LYS A 18 -0.66 10.60 20.39
C LYS A 18 -0.97 9.20 20.96
N ALA A 19 -2.06 9.05 21.70
CA ALA A 19 -2.48 7.76 22.25
C ALA A 19 -2.83 6.76 21.13
N LYS A 20 -3.58 7.18 20.10
CA LYS A 20 -3.90 6.35 18.94
C LYS A 20 -2.64 5.87 18.21
N LEU A 21 -1.65 6.74 18.00
CA LEU A 21 -0.38 6.37 17.35
C LEU A 21 0.45 5.40 18.20
N LEU A 22 0.49 5.61 19.52
CA LEU A 22 1.19 4.70 20.44
C LEU A 22 0.57 3.31 20.46
N ALA A 23 -0.75 3.20 20.40
CA ALA A 23 -1.43 1.92 20.29
C ALA A 23 -1.19 1.24 18.93
N ALA A 24 -1.09 2.02 17.86
CA ALA A 24 -0.94 1.51 16.50
C ALA A 24 0.49 1.06 16.14
N ARG A 25 1.54 1.62 16.77
CA ARG A 25 2.94 1.38 16.37
C ARG A 25 3.40 -0.08 16.45
N GLY A 26 2.74 -0.92 17.26
CA GLY A 26 3.17 -2.30 17.48
C GLY A 26 4.64 -2.39 17.92
N ARG A 27 5.48 -3.02 17.08
CA ARG A 27 6.94 -3.17 17.30
C ARG A 27 7.77 -2.00 16.75
N ASN A 28 7.17 -1.09 15.99
CA ASN A 28 7.86 0.04 15.39
C ASN A 28 8.12 1.16 16.41
N SER A 29 9.13 1.99 16.14
CA SER A 29 9.27 3.27 16.83
C SER A 29 8.10 4.19 16.43
N LEU A 30 7.74 5.13 17.31
CA LEU A 30 6.66 6.07 17.02
C LEU A 30 6.95 6.90 15.77
N ASN A 31 8.21 7.31 15.58
CA ASN A 31 8.62 8.07 14.40
C ASN A 31 8.48 7.25 13.12
N ARG A 32 8.87 5.97 13.14
CA ARG A 32 8.72 5.07 12.01
C ARG A 32 7.25 4.88 11.62
N GLU A 33 6.38 4.66 12.61
CA GLU A 33 4.92 4.55 12.37
C GLU A 33 4.34 5.83 11.75
N ILE A 34 4.77 7.00 12.22
CA ILE A 34 4.33 8.29 11.65
C ILE A 34 4.78 8.43 10.20
N ILE A 35 6.05 8.14 9.90
CA ILE A 35 6.59 8.20 8.54
C ILE A 35 5.85 7.25 7.62
N GLU A 36 5.72 5.97 7.98
CA GLU A 36 5.05 4.96 7.15
C GLU A 36 3.59 5.35 6.83
N ARG A 37 2.88 5.96 7.79
CA ARG A 37 1.51 6.45 7.54
C ARG A 37 1.45 7.66 6.61
N LEU A 38 2.39 8.58 6.77
CA LEU A 38 2.48 9.74 5.90
C LEU A 38 2.81 9.30 4.48
N GLU A 39 3.80 8.43 4.30
CA GLU A 39 4.15 7.85 3.01
C GLU A 39 2.94 7.20 2.34
N ARG A 40 2.21 6.33 3.05
CA ARG A 40 0.96 5.74 2.52
C ARG A 40 -0.11 6.74 2.13
N THR A 41 -0.14 7.92 2.75
CA THR A 41 -1.11 8.99 2.41
C THR A 41 -0.75 9.65 1.08
N PHE A 42 0.54 9.67 0.73
CA PHE A 42 1.04 10.25 -0.50
C PHE A 42 1.33 9.22 -1.59
N GLU A 43 1.22 7.92 -1.29
CA GLU A 43 1.36 6.87 -2.29
C GLU A 43 0.24 6.96 -3.33
N PRO A 44 0.54 6.88 -4.64
CA PRO A 44 -0.47 6.82 -5.69
C PRO A 44 -1.35 5.58 -5.50
N ASP A 45 -2.61 5.66 -5.93
CA ASP A 45 -3.56 4.54 -5.87
C ASP A 45 -2.88 3.23 -6.34
N PRO A 46 -2.74 2.22 -5.46
CA PRO A 46 -2.09 0.96 -5.80
C PRO A 46 -2.71 0.30 -7.03
N ALA A 47 -4.02 0.46 -7.26
CA ALA A 47 -4.68 -0.06 -8.45
C ALA A 47 -4.21 0.66 -9.72
N LEU A 48 -4.02 1.98 -9.64
CA LEU A 48 -3.50 2.79 -10.74
C LEU A 48 -2.04 2.42 -11.05
N ARG A 49 -1.19 2.28 -10.03
CA ARG A 49 0.22 1.86 -10.23
C ARG A 49 0.31 0.47 -10.86
N LEU A 50 -0.55 -0.46 -10.44
CA LEU A 50 -0.61 -1.79 -11.01
C LEU A 50 -1.07 -1.75 -12.48
N ALA A 51 -2.07 -0.93 -12.80
CA ALA A 51 -2.52 -0.73 -14.17
C ALA A 51 -1.41 -0.16 -15.06
N GLU A 52 -0.66 0.83 -14.58
CA GLU A 52 0.49 1.40 -15.29
C GLU A 52 1.59 0.36 -15.54
N ALA A 53 1.92 -0.46 -14.55
CA ALA A 53 2.93 -1.51 -14.67
C ALA A 53 2.53 -2.61 -15.66
N LEU A 54 1.23 -2.94 -15.74
CA LEU A 54 0.70 -3.97 -16.63
C LEU A 54 0.46 -3.49 -18.06
N ARG A 55 0.30 -2.18 -18.28
CA ARG A 55 -0.04 -1.61 -19.57
C ARG A 55 0.91 -2.02 -20.72
N PRO A 56 2.25 -2.01 -20.57
CA PRO A 56 3.17 -2.45 -21.63
C PRO A 56 3.03 -3.95 -21.94
N LEU A 57 2.80 -4.77 -20.91
CA LEU A 57 2.63 -6.22 -21.06
C LEU A 57 1.33 -6.52 -21.82
N LEU A 58 0.23 -5.88 -21.43
CA LEU A 58 -1.05 -6.04 -22.11
C LEU A 58 -1.00 -5.56 -23.58
N ALA A 59 -0.29 -4.47 -23.86
CA ALA A 59 -0.11 -3.96 -25.22
C ALA A 59 0.64 -4.94 -26.15
N SER A 60 1.44 -5.86 -25.59
CA SER A 60 2.16 -6.88 -26.36
C SER A 60 1.35 -8.14 -26.66
N LEU A 61 0.18 -8.30 -26.03
CA LEU A 61 -0.71 -9.44 -26.20
C LEU A 61 -1.77 -9.15 -27.27
N ASP A 62 -2.21 -10.20 -27.96
CA ASP A 62 -3.39 -10.11 -28.80
C ASP A 62 -4.68 -10.01 -27.97
N TYR A 63 -5.80 -9.71 -28.63
CA TYR A 63 -7.07 -9.49 -27.95
C TYR A 63 -7.55 -10.72 -27.14
N LEU A 64 -7.34 -11.93 -27.67
CA LEU A 64 -7.79 -13.16 -27.02
C LEU A 64 -6.96 -13.47 -25.77
N ASP A 65 -5.66 -13.20 -25.81
CA ASP A 65 -4.77 -13.42 -24.68
C ASP A 65 -4.88 -12.31 -23.63
N GLN A 66 -5.22 -11.07 -24.02
CA GLN A 66 -5.62 -10.02 -23.08
C GLN A 66 -6.86 -10.42 -22.28
N GLU A 67 -7.89 -10.96 -22.93
CA GLU A 67 -9.14 -11.38 -22.27
C GLU A 67 -8.88 -12.51 -21.26
N LYS A 68 -8.11 -13.53 -21.66
CA LYS A 68 -7.72 -14.64 -20.77
C LYS A 68 -6.90 -14.15 -19.58
N PHE A 69 -5.98 -13.19 -19.80
CA PHE A 69 -5.19 -12.60 -18.72
C PHE A 69 -6.08 -11.92 -17.70
N VAL A 70 -6.97 -11.02 -18.15
CA VAL A 70 -7.90 -10.29 -17.26
C VAL A 70 -8.81 -11.25 -16.48
N ALA A 71 -9.34 -12.28 -17.14
CA ALA A 71 -10.18 -13.29 -16.49
C ALA A 71 -9.41 -14.07 -15.40
N SER A 72 -8.19 -14.49 -15.71
CA SER A 72 -7.34 -15.25 -14.78
C SER A 72 -6.92 -14.40 -13.57
N THR A 73 -6.52 -13.15 -13.80
CA THR A 73 -6.16 -12.20 -12.73
C THR A 73 -7.35 -11.90 -11.82
N THR A 74 -8.54 -11.69 -12.41
CA THR A 74 -9.77 -11.44 -11.64
C THR A 74 -10.09 -12.63 -10.72
N ASN A 75 -10.01 -13.86 -11.25
CA ASN A 75 -10.24 -15.06 -10.46
C ASN A 75 -9.22 -15.21 -9.32
N ALA A 76 -7.93 -14.97 -9.59
CA ALA A 76 -6.90 -15.00 -8.56
C ALA A 76 -7.16 -13.98 -7.44
N ILE A 77 -7.53 -12.74 -7.78
CA ILE A 77 -7.89 -11.69 -6.82
C ILE A 77 -9.09 -12.11 -5.98
N GLN A 78 -10.13 -12.69 -6.58
CA GLN A 78 -11.30 -13.18 -5.84
C GLN A 78 -10.95 -14.28 -4.83
N ILE A 79 -10.04 -15.18 -5.19
CA ILE A 79 -9.57 -16.24 -4.28
C ILE A 79 -8.80 -15.62 -3.10
N LEU A 80 -7.88 -14.70 -3.36
CA LEU A 80 -7.12 -14.00 -2.33
C LEU A 80 -8.05 -13.18 -1.41
N ALA A 81 -9.03 -12.47 -1.97
CA ALA A 81 -10.02 -11.71 -1.22
C ALA A 81 -10.85 -12.62 -0.29
N LYS A 82 -11.34 -13.76 -0.79
CA LYS A 82 -12.09 -14.75 0.00
C LYS A 82 -11.23 -15.39 1.11
N GLY A 83 -9.96 -15.65 0.84
CA GLY A 83 -9.01 -16.17 1.84
C GLY A 83 -8.78 -15.19 2.99
N SER A 84 -8.63 -13.90 2.68
CA SER A 84 -8.40 -12.85 3.68
C SER A 84 -9.60 -12.66 4.64
N ALA A 85 -10.84 -12.76 4.12
CA ALA A 85 -12.06 -12.65 4.92
C ALA A 85 -12.23 -13.80 5.93
N LYS A 86 -11.77 -15.01 5.58
CA LYS A 86 -11.87 -16.20 6.45
C LYS A 86 -10.85 -16.18 7.58
N SER A 87 -9.66 -15.62 7.34
CA SER A 87 -8.61 -15.48 8.37
C SER A 87 -8.93 -14.44 9.44
N ARG A 88 -9.79 -13.46 9.14
CA ARG A 88 -10.12 -12.35 10.07
C ARG A 88 -11.25 -12.67 11.06
N ARG A 89 -11.90 -13.83 10.92
CA ARG A 89 -12.97 -14.33 11.81
C ARG A 89 -12.50 -15.37 12.84
N LYS A 90 -11.21 -15.72 12.82
CA LYS A 90 -10.55 -16.54 13.86
C LYS A 90 -9.65 -15.64 14.69
#